data_AF-A0A536RWR4-F1
#
_entry.id   AF-A0A536RWR4-F1
#
_cell.length_a   1.000
_cell.length_b   1.000
_cell.length_c   1.000
_cell.angle_alpha   90.00
_cell.angle_beta   90.00
_cell.angle_gamma   90.00
#
_symmetry.space_group_name_H-M   'P 1'
#
loop_
_entity.id
_entity.type
_entity.pdbx_description
1 polymer ?
#
loop_
_entity_poly.entity_id
_entity_poly.type
_entity_poly.pdbx_seq_one_letter_code
_entity_poly.pdbx_strand_id
1 'polypeptide(L)' 'MDTARLTAGTRSLTDWHVSSLGLNPAGRTLYAVRDSGAIAEIAMSSGEVTARFDPGEGQPLA' A
#
# COMPACT_ATOMS: atom_id res chain seq x y z
N MET A 1 18.13 -14.76 -7.64
CA MET A 1 16.91 -14.13 -8.18
C MET A 1 17.31 -13.51 -9.51
N ASP A 2 16.76 -13.99 -10.63
CA ASP A 2 16.99 -13.38 -11.94
C ASP A 2 16.10 -12.15 -12.06
N THR A 3 16.68 -10.96 -11.94
CA THR A 3 15.97 -9.68 -12.00
C THR A 3 15.83 -9.14 -13.43
N ALA A 4 16.39 -9.82 -14.43
CA ALA A 4 16.31 -9.39 -15.83
C ALA A 4 14.88 -9.38 -16.39
N ARG A 5 13.94 -10.07 -15.70
CA ARG A 5 12.52 -10.12 -16.06
C ARG A 5 11.62 -9.33 -15.10
N LEU A 6 12.19 -8.52 -14.21
CA LEU A 6 11.40 -7.75 -13.27
C LEU A 6 10.70 -6.60 -13.99
N THR A 7 9.40 -6.76 -14.21
CA THR A 7 8.53 -5.71 -14.77
C THR A 7 7.50 -5.30 -13.73
N ALA A 8 7.16 -4.01 -13.68
CA ALA A 8 6.06 -3.54 -12.85
C ALA A 8 4.73 -4.08 -13.39
N GLY A 9 4.02 -4.90 -12.61
CA GLY A 9 2.73 -5.48 -13.01
C GLY A 9 1.55 -4.52 -12.85
N THR A 10 1.54 -3.75 -11.76
CA THR A 10 0.47 -2.79 -11.42
C THR A 10 1.09 -1.53 -10.84
N ARG A 11 0.41 -0.38 -11.00
CA ARG A 11 0.76 0.89 -10.36
C ARG A 11 -0.44 1.40 -9.59
N SER A 12 -0.29 1.56 -8.28
CA SER A 12 -1.32 2.04 -7.36
C SER A 12 -0.78 3.20 -6.54
N LEU A 13 -1.67 4.03 -5.99
CA LEU A 13 -1.30 5.20 -5.17
C LEU A 13 -0.36 6.17 -5.92
N THR A 14 -0.59 6.37 -7.22
CA THR A 14 0.26 7.22 -8.09
C THR A 14 0.27 8.69 -7.69
N ASP A 15 -0.69 9.10 -6.87
CA ASP A 15 -0.88 10.43 -6.29
C ASP A 15 -0.30 10.56 -4.86
N TRP A 16 0.22 9.46 -4.29
CA TRP A 16 0.81 9.46 -2.95
C TRP A 16 2.31 9.60 -3.02
N HIS A 17 2.84 10.42 -2.11
CA HIS A 17 4.22 10.25 -1.67
C HIS A 17 4.21 9.27 -0.49
N VAL A 18 4.75 8.07 -0.71
CA VAL A 18 4.79 7.00 0.27
C VAL A 18 6.06 7.12 1.12
N SER A 19 5.90 7.35 2.42
CA SER A 19 6.99 7.52 3.38
C SER A 19 7.42 6.21 4.05
N SER A 20 6.51 5.23 4.12
CA SER A 20 6.78 3.93 4.73
C SER A 20 5.93 2.82 4.12
N LEU A 21 6.47 1.60 4.16
CA LEU A 21 5.82 0.37 3.72
C LEU A 21 5.90 -0.70 4.82
N GLY A 22 4.83 -1.46 5.01
CA GLY A 22 4.79 -2.61 5.91
C GLY A 22 4.08 -3.79 5.26
N LEU A 23 4.65 -4.98 5.29
CA LEU A 23 4.02 -6.19 4.78
C LEU A 23 3.50 -7.02 5.96
N ASN A 24 2.24 -7.48 5.89
CA ASN A 24 1.77 -8.40 6.91
C ASN A 24 2.59 -9.71 6.91
N PRO A 25 2.73 -10.41 8.05
CA PRO A 25 3.55 -11.63 8.11
C PRO A 25 3.10 -12.75 7.17
N ALA A 26 1.82 -12.74 6.78
CA ALA A 26 1.26 -13.69 5.82
C ALA A 26 1.60 -13.36 4.34
N GLY A 27 2.19 -12.19 4.05
CA GLY A 27 2.56 -11.75 2.70
C GLY A 27 1.38 -11.38 1.80
N ARG A 28 0.18 -11.17 2.37
CA ARG A 28 -1.08 -10.95 1.63
C ARG A 28 -1.45 -9.48 1.48
N THR A 29 -1.06 -8.65 2.44
CA THR A 29 -1.44 -7.23 2.51
C THR A 29 -0.20 -6.38 2.69
N LEU A 30 -0.01 -5.45 1.77
CA LEU A 30 0.98 -4.38 1.86
C LEU A 30 0.28 -3.12 2.39
N TYR A 31 0.81 -2.56 3.46
CA TYR A 31 0.42 -1.28 4.00
C TYR A 31 1.36 -0.20 3.48
N ALA A 32 0.80 0.89 2.95
CA ALA A 32 1.54 2.07 2.55
C ALA A 32 1.13 3.27 3.39
N VAL A 33 2.09 4.04 3.87
CA VAL A 33 1.86 5.25 4.66
C VAL A 33 2.26 6.47 3.83
N ARG A 34 1.35 7.46 3.73
CA ARG A 34 1.62 8.76 3.12
C ARG A 34 2.23 9.72 4.14
N ASP A 35 2.93 10.75 3.68
CA ASP A 35 3.45 11.85 4.53
C ASP A 35 2.42 12.45 5.50
N SER A 36 1.13 12.50 5.11
CA SER A 36 0.05 13.01 5.96
C SER A 36 -0.35 12.07 7.11
N GLY A 37 0.21 10.86 7.15
CA GLY A 37 -0.21 9.79 8.06
C GLY A 37 -1.38 8.96 7.53
N ALA A 38 -1.90 9.23 6.33
CA ALA A 38 -2.88 8.36 5.69
C ALA A 38 -2.28 6.98 5.39
N ILE A 39 -3.09 5.93 5.53
CA ILE A 39 -2.68 4.53 5.37
C ILE A 39 -3.53 3.91 4.27
N ALA A 40 -2.92 3.15 3.37
CA ALA A 40 -3.61 2.34 2.38
C ALA A 40 -3.28 0.86 2.58
N GLU A 41 -4.29 0.00 2.45
CA GLU A 41 -4.12 -1.44 2.34
C GLU A 41 -4.11 -1.86 0.87
N ILE A 42 -3.16 -2.69 0.49
CA ILE A 42 -2.97 -3.16 -0.88
C ILE A 42 -2.91 -4.69 -0.88
N ALA A 43 -3.78 -5.31 -1.68
CA ALA A 43 -3.74 -6.75 -1.90
C ALA A 43 -2.50 -7.13 -2.73
N MET A 44 -1.60 -7.96 -2.18
CA MET A 44 -0.37 -8.36 -2.85
C MET A 44 -0.60 -9.22 -4.10
N SER A 45 -1.75 -9.88 -4.21
CA SER A 45 -2.10 -10.72 -5.36
C SER A 45 -2.46 -9.93 -6.62
N SER A 46 -3.00 -8.72 -6.47
CA SER A 46 -3.52 -7.90 -7.58
C SER A 46 -2.90 -6.50 -7.67
N GLY A 47 -2.35 -5.99 -6.56
CA GLY A 47 -1.95 -4.60 -6.42
C GLY A 47 -3.13 -3.64 -6.19
N GLU A 48 -4.35 -4.15 -5.99
CA GLU A 48 -5.55 -3.37 -5.72
C GLU A 48 -5.50 -2.72 -4.33
N VAL A 49 -5.91 -1.46 -4.23
CA VAL A 49 -6.08 -0.76 -2.94
C VAL A 49 -7.42 -1.17 -2.34
N THR A 50 -7.41 -1.99 -1.30
CA THR A 50 -8.62 -2.56 -0.69
C THR A 50 -9.23 -1.66 0.38
N ALA A 51 -8.42 -0.80 1.00
CA ALA A 51 -8.88 0.17 1.99
C ALA A 51 -7.96 1.40 2.04
N ARG A 52 -8.52 2.51 2.51
CA ARG A 52 -7.79 3.74 2.85
C ARG A 52 -8.30 4.26 4.19
N PHE A 53 -7.36 4.75 4.98
CA PHE A 53 -7.59 5.40 6.26
C PHE A 53 -6.92 6.77 6.20
N ASP A 54 -7.66 7.83 6.50
CA ASP A 54 -7.12 9.18 6.63
C ASP A 54 -7.35 9.68 8.07
N PRO A 55 -6.29 9.91 8.87
CA PRO A 55 -6.43 10.40 10.22
C PRO A 55 -7.03 11.81 10.28
N GLY A 56 -6.93 12.61 9.21
CA GLY A 56 -7.54 13.93 9.08
C GLY A 56 -9.06 13.88 8.85
N GLU A 57 -9.59 12.77 8.33
CA GLU A 57 -11.03 12.55 8.14
C GLU A 57 -11.69 11.89 9.36
N GLY A 58 -10.90 11.49 10.36
CA GLY A 58 -11.36 11.05 11.67
C GLY A 58 -12.02 9.67 11.74
N GLN A 59 -11.89 8.82 10.70
CA GLN A 59 -12.45 7.47 10.70
C GLN A 59 -11.40 6.45 11.16
N PRO A 60 -11.54 5.80 12.35
CA PRO A 60 -10.60 4.80 12.85
C PRO A 60 -10.43 3.60 11.91
N LEU A 61 -9.24 2.98 11.92
CA LEU A 61 -9.09 1.58 11.51
C LEU A 61 -9.95 0.72 12.46
N ALA A 62 -10.95 0.05 11.91
CA ALA A 62 -11.88 -0.82 12.63
C ALA A 62 -11.22 -2.14 13.07
#